data_AF-A0A5J6U735-F1
#
_entry.id   AF-A0A5J6U735-F1
#
_cell.length_a   1.000
_cell.length_b   1.000
_cell.length_c   1.000
_cell.angle_alpha   90.00
_cell.angle_beta   90.00
_cell.angle_gamma   90.00
#
_symmetry.space_group_name_H-M   'P 1'
#
loop_
_entity.id
_entity.type
_entity.pdbx_description
1 polymer ?
#
loop_
_entity_poly.entity_id
_entity_poly.type
_entity_poly.pdbx_seq_one_letter_code
_entity_poly.pdbx_strand_id
1 'polypeptide(L)'
;MTAPDPNAPDPNASDPNGPDPNDPDPNDPDRAMAALRDVHRLQHRTREEYIRQGYRWPQSVAGIAGLIACFAAFDAPEPWRRFLAPAGCAVILATIFVAQRRAPVRRKPTAGETGFTLAVVALWFAAYLPLLIGTKLLELPAPWTIAAIACVILLGAFARPLRRAHASAVHWS
;
A
#
# COMPACT_ATOMS: atom_id res chain seq x y z
N MET A 1 -41.05 72.36 19.30
CA MET A 1 -40.56 71.06 19.81
C MET A 1 -40.90 70.01 18.77
N THR A 2 -39.95 69.67 17.92
CA THR A 2 -40.11 68.71 16.83
C THR A 2 -39.97 67.30 17.43
N ALA A 3 -40.96 66.43 17.20
CA ALA A 3 -40.93 65.06 17.69
C ALA A 3 -39.80 64.27 16.98
N PRO A 4 -39.08 63.38 17.69
CA PRO A 4 -38.06 62.54 17.08
C PRO A 4 -38.69 61.60 16.05
N ASP A 5 -38.01 61.44 14.91
CA ASP A 5 -38.42 60.58 13.80
C ASP A 5 -38.47 59.11 14.28
N PRO A 6 -39.65 58.46 14.30
CA PRO A 6 -39.78 57.07 14.76
C PRO A 6 -39.12 56.06 13.83
N ASN A 7 -38.64 56.48 12.65
CA ASN A 7 -37.93 55.62 11.69
C ASN A 7 -36.42 55.88 11.65
N ALA A 8 -35.87 56.68 12.57
CA ALA A 8 -34.42 56.82 12.68
C ALA A 8 -33.80 55.43 12.98
N PRO A 9 -32.83 54.97 12.17
CA PRO A 9 -32.12 53.71 12.41
C PRO A 9 -31.52 53.73 13.81
N ASP A 10 -31.73 52.67 14.58
CA ASP A 10 -31.11 52.53 15.90
C ASP A 10 -29.58 52.53 15.71
N PRO A 11 -28.86 53.55 16.23
CA PRO A 11 -27.42 53.64 16.08
C PRO A 11 -26.67 52.49 16.77
N ASN A 12 -27.35 51.67 17.58
CA ASN A 12 -26.80 50.48 18.23
C ASN A 12 -27.21 49.16 17.57
N ALA A 13 -27.97 49.18 16.46
CA ALA A 13 -28.27 47.95 15.73
C ALA A 13 -26.96 47.37 15.16
N SER A 14 -26.55 46.21 15.68
CA SER A 14 -25.34 45.52 15.21
C SER A 14 -25.49 45.20 13.72
N ASP A 15 -24.49 45.58 12.93
CA ASP A 15 -24.45 45.28 11.50
C ASP A 15 -24.50 43.75 11.31
N PRO A 16 -25.59 43.19 10.74
CA PRO A 16 -25.74 41.74 10.57
C PRO A 16 -24.74 41.16 9.56
N ASN A 17 -23.99 42.00 8.83
CA ASN A 17 -22.93 41.58 7.91
C ASN A 17 -21.53 41.94 8.42
N GLY A 18 -21.40 42.48 9.64
CA GLY A 18 -20.11 42.65 10.28
C GLY A 18 -19.44 41.29 10.52
N PRO A 19 -18.11 41.16 10.37
CA PRO A 19 -17.41 39.93 10.73
C PRO A 19 -17.76 39.57 12.17
N ASP A 20 -18.22 38.34 12.40
CA ASP A 20 -18.55 37.87 13.75
C ASP A 20 -17.28 38.05 14.60
N PRO A 21 -17.30 38.82 15.69
CA PRO A 21 -16.12 39.00 16.55
C PRO A 21 -15.67 37.68 17.18
N ASN A 22 -16.48 36.62 17.09
CA ASN A 22 -16.12 35.25 17.48
C ASN A 22 -15.71 34.37 16.29
N ASP A 23 -15.81 34.87 15.05
CA ASP A 23 -15.29 34.14 13.90
C ASP A 23 -13.76 34.12 14.02
N PRO A 24 -13.15 32.93 14.16
CA PRO A 24 -11.72 32.83 14.37
C PRO A 24 -10.98 33.41 13.16
N ASP A 25 -10.00 34.28 13.42
CA ASP A 25 -9.18 34.90 12.37
C ASP A 25 -8.60 33.82 11.44
N PRO A 26 -8.96 33.80 10.16
CA PRO A 26 -8.46 32.80 9.21
C PRO A 26 -6.94 32.89 8.98
N ASN A 27 -6.29 33.98 9.41
CA ASN A 27 -4.84 34.16 9.30
C ASN A 27 -4.07 33.83 10.59
N ASP A 28 -4.72 33.27 11.61
CA ASP A 28 -4.05 32.84 12.83
C ASP A 28 -3.01 31.72 12.52
N PRO A 29 -1.70 31.98 12.70
CA PRO A 29 -0.65 31.02 12.42
C PRO A 29 -0.76 29.76 13.30
N ASP A 30 -1.33 29.87 14.50
CA ASP A 30 -1.49 28.74 15.41
C ASP A 30 -2.53 27.74 14.87
N ARG A 31 -3.58 28.24 14.20
CA ARG A 31 -4.56 27.39 13.51
C ARG A 31 -3.97 26.70 12.29
N ALA A 32 -3.17 27.41 11.49
CA ALA A 32 -2.50 26.82 10.33
C ALA A 32 -1.57 25.66 10.77
N MET A 33 -0.84 25.85 11.88
CA MET A 33 0.01 24.82 12.47
C MET A 33 -0.80 23.65 13.07
N ALA A 34 -1.94 23.93 13.70
CA ALA A 34 -2.84 22.90 14.21
C ALA A 34 -3.44 22.04 13.08
N ALA A 35 -3.91 22.67 12.00
CA ALA A 35 -4.44 21.98 10.83
C ALA A 35 -3.38 21.12 10.12
N LEU A 36 -2.14 21.62 9.98
CA LEU A 36 -1.03 20.85 9.43
C LEU A 36 -0.72 19.62 10.28
N ARG A 37 -0.73 19.77 11.62
CA ARG A 37 -0.51 18.68 12.57
C ARG A 37 -1.63 17.63 12.48
N ASP A 38 -2.87 18.06 12.33
CA ASP A 38 -4.01 17.15 12.15
C ASP A 38 -3.94 16.37 10.83
N VAL A 39 -3.54 17.02 9.73
CA VAL A 39 -3.27 16.34 8.46
C VAL A 39 -2.15 15.31 8.64
N HIS A 40 -1.07 15.67 9.33
CA HIS A 40 0.05 14.74 9.58
C HIS A 40 -0.41 13.54 10.42
N ARG A 41 -1.24 13.79 11.43
CA ARG A 41 -1.84 12.74 12.28
C ARG A 41 -2.76 11.81 11.48
N LEU A 42 -3.59 12.36 10.60
CA LEU A 42 -4.46 11.59 9.70
C LEU A 42 -3.64 10.76 8.69
N GLN A 43 -2.54 11.30 8.17
CA GLN A 43 -1.62 10.56 7.30
C GLN A 43 -0.98 9.37 8.02
N HIS A 44 -0.54 9.55 9.27
CA HIS A 44 -0.01 8.44 10.06
C HIS A 44 -1.04 7.34 10.31
N ARG A 45 -2.27 7.72 10.70
CA ARG A 45 -3.35 6.76 10.96
C ARG A 45 -3.74 5.96 9.72
N THR A 46 -3.95 6.67 8.60
CA THR A 46 -4.28 6.04 7.31
C THR A 46 -3.16 5.15 6.79
N ARG A 47 -1.88 5.51 7.03
CA ARG A 47 -0.73 4.68 6.69
C ARG A 47 -0.71 3.38 7.50
N GLU A 48 -0.95 3.43 8.80
CA GLU A 48 -1.01 2.22 9.64
C GLU A 48 -2.16 1.30 9.22
N GLU A 49 -3.35 1.87 8.98
CA GLU A 49 -4.49 1.12 8.47
C GLU A 49 -4.20 0.51 7.09
N TYR A 50 -3.51 1.23 6.20
CA TYR A 50 -3.09 0.70 4.92
C TYR A 50 -2.11 -0.47 5.06
N ILE A 51 -1.11 -0.39 5.94
CA ILE A 51 -0.18 -1.50 6.20
C ILE A 51 -0.93 -2.71 6.76
N ARG A 52 -1.89 -2.47 7.67
CA ARG A 52 -2.70 -3.53 8.28
C ARG A 52 -3.66 -4.18 7.29
N GLN A 53 -4.20 -3.39 6.35
CA GLN A 53 -5.14 -3.86 5.33
C GLN A 53 -4.45 -4.49 4.12
N GLY A 54 -3.26 -4.00 3.75
CA GLY A 54 -2.42 -4.56 2.71
C GLY A 54 -1.83 -5.92 3.06
N TYR A 55 -1.68 -6.23 4.36
CA TYR A 55 -1.25 -7.54 4.85
C TYR A 55 -2.43 -8.45 5.24
N ARG A 56 -3.54 -8.40 4.50
CA ARG A 56 -4.60 -9.40 4.65
C ARG A 56 -4.11 -10.71 4.03
N TRP A 57 -3.75 -11.64 4.92
CA TRP A 57 -3.31 -13.02 4.63
C TRP A 57 -3.92 -13.67 3.37
N PRO A 58 -5.25 -13.66 3.12
CA PRO A 58 -5.82 -14.32 1.95
C PRO A 58 -5.31 -13.75 0.61
N GLN A 59 -4.98 -12.46 0.56
CA GLN A 59 -4.53 -11.83 -0.67
C GLN A 59 -3.08 -12.19 -1.01
N SER A 60 -2.22 -12.28 0.01
CA SER A 60 -0.85 -12.76 -0.16
C SER A 60 -0.83 -14.23 -0.57
N VAL A 61 -1.70 -15.06 0.02
CA VAL A 61 -1.83 -16.48 -0.34
C VAL A 61 -2.29 -16.64 -1.79
N ALA A 62 -3.28 -15.86 -2.24
CA ALA A 62 -3.74 -15.89 -3.63
C ALA A 62 -2.62 -15.50 -4.62
N GLY A 63 -1.85 -14.46 -4.31
CA GLY A 63 -0.69 -14.07 -5.13
C GLY A 63 0.39 -15.15 -5.19
N ILE A 64 0.72 -15.78 -4.06
CA ILE A 64 1.68 -16.89 -3.98
C ILE A 64 1.18 -18.09 -4.80
N ALA A 65 -0.10 -18.45 -4.65
CA ALA A 65 -0.71 -19.55 -5.40
C ALA A 65 -0.69 -19.30 -6.91
N GLY A 66 -1.01 -18.08 -7.34
CA GLY A 66 -0.92 -17.70 -8.76
C GLY A 66 0.50 -17.78 -9.30
N LEU A 67 1.50 -17.35 -8.51
CA LEU A 67 2.90 -17.46 -8.88
C LEU A 67 3.36 -18.91 -9.02
N ILE A 68 3.02 -19.77 -8.05
CA ILE A 68 3.32 -21.21 -8.10
C ILE A 68 2.64 -21.84 -9.32
N ALA A 69 1.40 -21.49 -9.62
CA ALA A 69 0.69 -22.00 -10.80
C ALA A 69 1.39 -21.61 -12.12
N CYS A 70 1.92 -20.38 -12.21
CA CYS A 70 2.73 -19.97 -13.36
C CYS A 70 4.00 -20.81 -13.51
N PHE A 71 4.69 -21.14 -12.42
CA PHE A 71 5.90 -21.97 -12.47
C PHE A 71 5.60 -23.44 -12.74
N ALA A 72 4.53 -23.97 -12.15
CA ALA A 72 4.03 -25.32 -12.41
C ALA A 72 3.66 -25.54 -13.89
N ALA A 73 3.26 -24.48 -14.60
CA ALA A 73 3.03 -24.56 -16.04
C ALA A 73 4.27 -25.01 -16.83
N PHE A 74 5.49 -24.67 -16.39
CA PHE A 74 6.72 -25.06 -17.09
C PHE A 74 7.07 -26.53 -16.92
N ASP A 75 6.63 -27.13 -15.81
CA ASP A 75 6.84 -28.55 -15.52
C ASP A 75 5.69 -29.45 -16.02
N ALA A 76 4.53 -28.84 -16.30
CA ALA A 76 3.35 -29.58 -16.70
C ALA A 76 3.44 -30.12 -18.13
N PRO A 77 2.99 -31.36 -18.39
CA PRO A 77 2.87 -31.87 -19.75
C PRO A 77 1.81 -31.08 -20.55
N GLU A 78 1.96 -31.02 -21.86
CA GLU A 78 0.89 -30.56 -22.75
C GLU A 78 -0.34 -31.47 -22.58
N PRO A 79 -1.58 -30.94 -22.53
CA PRO A 79 -2.01 -29.58 -22.84
C PRO A 79 -2.04 -28.62 -21.64
N TRP A 80 -1.79 -29.13 -20.43
CA TRP A 80 -1.96 -28.37 -19.17
C TRP A 80 -1.12 -27.11 -19.11
N ARG A 81 0.08 -27.13 -19.70
CA ARG A 81 0.95 -25.95 -19.84
C ARG A 81 0.23 -24.74 -20.44
N ARG A 82 -0.66 -24.94 -21.43
CA ARG A 82 -1.41 -23.85 -22.09
C ARG A 82 -2.46 -23.23 -21.18
N PHE A 83 -2.94 -23.96 -20.18
CA PHE A 83 -4.01 -23.51 -19.27
C PHE A 83 -3.45 -22.98 -17.95
N LEU A 84 -2.40 -23.60 -17.40
CA LEU A 84 -1.81 -23.24 -16.11
C LEU A 84 -1.19 -21.84 -16.11
N ALA A 85 -0.45 -21.48 -17.18
CA ALA A 85 0.17 -20.17 -17.29
C ALA A 85 -0.85 -19.02 -17.29
N PRO A 86 -1.88 -19.00 -18.16
CA PRO A 86 -2.88 -17.94 -18.14
C PRO A 86 -3.74 -17.97 -16.87
N ALA A 87 -4.02 -19.14 -16.30
CA ALA A 87 -4.74 -19.25 -15.03
C ALA A 87 -3.95 -18.61 -13.88
N GLY A 88 -2.65 -18.90 -13.76
CA GLY A 88 -1.77 -18.28 -12.76
C GLY A 88 -1.69 -16.76 -12.94
N CYS A 89 -1.50 -16.29 -14.17
CA CYS A 89 -1.55 -14.85 -14.50
C CYS A 89 -2.89 -14.21 -14.13
N ALA A 90 -4.01 -14.87 -14.42
CA ALA A 90 -5.34 -14.38 -14.10
C ALA A 90 -5.54 -14.27 -12.58
N VAL A 91 -5.05 -15.23 -11.79
CA VAL A 91 -5.10 -15.17 -10.32
C VAL A 91 -4.27 -13.99 -9.80
N ILE A 92 -3.06 -13.78 -10.33
CA ILE A 92 -2.21 -12.63 -9.94
C ILE A 92 -2.92 -11.31 -10.27
N LEU A 93 -3.42 -11.16 -11.50
CA LEU A 93 -4.11 -9.95 -11.95
C LEU A 93 -5.39 -9.70 -11.15
N ALA A 94 -6.19 -10.73 -10.88
CA ALA A 94 -7.38 -10.62 -10.04
C ALA A 94 -7.02 -10.19 -8.61
N THR A 95 -5.92 -10.74 -8.06
CA THR A 95 -5.41 -10.36 -6.74
C THR A 95 -5.00 -8.89 -6.70
N ILE A 96 -4.27 -8.40 -7.72
CA ILE A 96 -3.88 -6.99 -7.85
C ILE A 96 -5.12 -6.10 -8.01
N PHE A 97 -6.05 -6.50 -8.86
CA PHE A 97 -7.27 -5.75 -9.15
C PHE A 97 -8.16 -5.61 -7.90
N VAL A 98 -8.35 -6.68 -7.14
CA VAL A 98 -9.06 -6.65 -5.86
C VAL A 98 -8.33 -5.76 -4.85
N ALA A 99 -6.99 -5.77 -4.84
CA ALA A 99 -6.19 -4.84 -4.03
C ALA A 99 -6.52 -3.38 -4.37
N GLN A 100 -6.47 -3.06 -5.67
CA GLN A 100 -6.68 -1.72 -6.17
C GLN A 100 -8.12 -1.23 -5.94
N ARG A 101 -9.12 -2.10 -6.12
CA ARG A 101 -10.53 -1.74 -5.88
C ARG A 101 -10.86 -1.55 -4.41
N ARG A 102 -10.20 -2.28 -3.51
CA ARG A 102 -10.44 -2.18 -2.06
C ARG A 102 -9.64 -1.07 -1.40
N ALA A 103 -8.70 -0.44 -2.09
CA ALA A 103 -7.99 0.72 -1.57
C ALA A 103 -8.96 1.91 -1.48
N PRO A 104 -9.31 2.39 -0.27
CA PRO A 104 -10.28 3.48 -0.10
C PRO A 104 -9.79 4.82 -0.68
N VAL A 105 -8.49 4.94 -0.95
CA VAL A 105 -7.88 6.14 -1.54
C VAL A 105 -6.93 5.71 -2.66
N ARG A 106 -7.17 6.22 -3.88
CA ARG A 106 -6.27 6.04 -5.02
C ARG A 106 -5.04 6.94 -4.83
N ARG A 107 -3.99 6.42 -4.20
CA ARG A 107 -2.70 7.11 -4.10
C ARG A 107 -1.86 6.80 -5.34
N LYS A 108 -1.21 7.83 -5.91
CA LYS A 108 -0.19 7.62 -6.95
C LYS A 108 0.98 6.88 -6.30
N PRO A 109 1.46 5.76 -6.89
CA PRO A 109 2.63 5.05 -6.35
C PRO A 109 3.81 6.01 -6.27
N THR A 110 4.42 6.10 -5.10
CA THR A 110 5.57 6.98 -4.88
C THR A 110 6.80 6.35 -5.54
N ALA A 111 7.74 7.14 -6.07
CA ALA A 111 8.96 6.61 -6.69
C ALA A 111 9.71 5.61 -5.77
N GLY A 112 9.74 5.87 -4.46
CA GLY A 112 10.31 4.96 -3.48
C GLY A 112 9.54 3.64 -3.32
N GLU A 113 8.21 3.65 -3.42
CA GLU A 113 7.39 2.42 -3.36
C GLU A 113 7.61 1.56 -4.60
N THR A 114 7.70 2.20 -5.78
CA THR A 114 8.05 1.52 -7.03
C THR A 114 9.48 0.95 -6.96
N GLY A 115 10.44 1.74 -6.49
CA GLY A 115 11.82 1.29 -6.32
C GLY A 115 11.95 0.12 -5.36
N PHE A 116 11.25 0.16 -4.22
CA PHE A 116 11.19 -0.94 -3.27
C PHE A 116 10.56 -2.20 -3.90
N THR A 117 9.47 -2.04 -4.64
CA THR A 117 8.81 -3.17 -5.34
C THR A 117 9.76 -3.80 -6.36
N LEU A 118 10.47 -2.99 -7.15
CA LEU A 118 11.49 -3.47 -8.08
C LEU A 118 12.64 -4.18 -7.36
N ALA A 119 13.11 -3.65 -6.22
CA ALA A 119 14.15 -4.29 -5.43
C ALA A 119 13.71 -5.66 -4.88
N VAL A 120 12.46 -5.79 -4.41
CA VAL A 120 11.89 -7.07 -3.95
C VAL A 120 11.79 -8.07 -5.11
N VAL A 121 11.34 -7.62 -6.28
CA VAL A 121 11.29 -8.46 -7.49
C VAL A 121 12.69 -8.92 -7.90
N ALA A 122 13.67 -8.01 -7.91
CA ALA A 122 15.06 -8.33 -8.22
C ALA A 122 15.66 -9.33 -7.22
N LEU A 123 15.42 -9.14 -5.92
CA LEU A 123 15.83 -10.07 -4.87
C LEU A 123 15.20 -11.45 -5.06
N TRP A 124 13.91 -11.50 -5.42
CA TRP A 124 13.22 -12.74 -5.73
C TRP A 124 13.91 -13.49 -6.89
N PHE A 125 14.22 -12.81 -7.98
CA PHE A 125 14.93 -13.43 -9.11
C PHE A 125 16.35 -13.88 -8.74
N ALA A 126 17.06 -13.08 -7.96
CA ALA A 126 18.41 -13.40 -7.47
C ALA A 126 18.42 -14.66 -6.59
N ALA A 127 17.37 -14.90 -5.80
CA ALA A 127 17.21 -16.11 -5.01
C ALA A 127 16.68 -17.30 -5.83
N TYR A 128 15.77 -17.05 -6.78
CA TYR A 128 15.14 -18.10 -7.59
C TYR A 128 16.11 -18.78 -8.57
N LEU A 129 16.96 -18.01 -9.25
CA LEU A 129 17.90 -18.54 -10.25
C LEU A 129 18.87 -19.62 -9.70
N PRO A 130 19.60 -19.40 -8.58
CA PRO A 130 20.49 -20.42 -8.04
C PRO A 130 19.73 -21.66 -7.55
N LEU A 131 18.52 -21.48 -7.00
CA LEU A 131 17.66 -22.62 -6.65
C LEU A 131 17.27 -23.42 -7.88
N LEU A 132 16.87 -22.76 -8.97
CA LEU A 132 16.54 -23.43 -10.22
C LEU A 132 17.73 -24.20 -10.78
N ILE A 133 18.92 -23.59 -10.79
CA ILE A 133 20.15 -24.28 -11.20
C ILE A 133 20.40 -25.50 -10.31
N GLY A 134 20.29 -25.35 -8.99
CA GLY A 134 20.45 -26.47 -8.04
C GLY A 134 19.46 -27.60 -8.27
N THR A 135 18.18 -27.31 -8.48
CA THR A 135 17.16 -28.34 -8.76
C THR A 135 17.43 -29.09 -10.06
N LYS A 136 17.96 -28.42 -11.09
CA LYS A 136 18.35 -29.05 -12.35
C LYS A 136 19.61 -29.90 -12.19
N LEU A 137 20.60 -29.44 -11.43
CA LEU A 137 21.82 -30.21 -11.14
C LEU A 137 21.53 -31.47 -10.32
N LEU A 138 20.48 -31.44 -9.49
CA LEU A 138 19.99 -32.59 -8.72
C LEU A 138 18.99 -33.45 -9.50
N GLU A 139 18.72 -33.12 -10.77
CA GLU A 139 17.76 -33.83 -11.64
C GLU A 139 16.38 -34.02 -11.01
N LEU A 140 15.93 -33.05 -10.22
CA LEU A 140 14.66 -33.18 -9.51
C LEU A 140 13.47 -33.18 -10.49
N PRO A 141 12.42 -33.97 -10.19
CA PRO A 141 11.18 -33.88 -10.95
C PRO A 141 10.56 -32.49 -10.73
N ALA A 142 10.13 -31.84 -11.81
CA ALA A 142 9.54 -30.50 -11.78
C ALA A 142 10.46 -29.40 -11.18
N PRO A 143 11.63 -29.14 -11.79
CA PRO A 143 12.64 -28.23 -11.24
C PRO A 143 12.13 -26.79 -11.06
N TRP A 144 11.22 -26.32 -11.93
CA TRP A 144 10.71 -24.95 -11.88
C TRP A 144 9.80 -24.75 -10.66
N THR A 145 8.91 -25.70 -10.39
CA THR A 145 7.97 -25.69 -9.27
C THR A 145 8.69 -25.80 -7.94
N ILE A 146 9.63 -26.74 -7.84
CA ILE A 146 10.40 -26.95 -6.59
C ILE A 146 11.22 -25.70 -6.27
N ALA A 147 11.91 -25.11 -7.25
CA ALA A 147 12.66 -23.88 -7.06
C ALA A 147 11.76 -22.71 -6.63
N ALA A 148 10.56 -22.58 -7.21
CA ALA A 148 9.61 -21.55 -6.84
C ALA A 148 9.11 -21.72 -5.38
N ILE A 149 8.73 -22.93 -4.98
CA ILE A 149 8.29 -23.25 -3.61
C ILE A 149 9.42 -22.99 -2.62
N ALA A 150 10.63 -23.48 -2.90
CA ALA A 150 11.81 -23.24 -2.06
C ALA A 150 12.09 -21.75 -1.90
N CYS A 151 11.99 -20.97 -2.98
CA CYS A 151 12.17 -19.52 -2.95
C CYS A 151 11.13 -18.82 -2.07
N VAL A 152 9.84 -19.21 -2.18
CA VAL A 152 8.76 -18.68 -1.32
C VAL A 152 9.02 -19.00 0.15
N ILE A 153 9.44 -20.23 0.48
CA ILE A 153 9.76 -20.65 1.85
C ILE A 153 10.94 -19.85 2.39
N LEU A 154 12.02 -19.71 1.62
CA LEU A 154 13.21 -18.93 1.98
C LEU A 154 12.85 -17.48 2.24
N LEU A 155 12.17 -16.82 1.29
CA LEU A 155 11.72 -15.43 1.47
C LEU A 155 10.79 -15.27 2.67
N GLY A 156 9.88 -16.23 2.92
CA GLY A 156 9.02 -16.23 4.10
C GLY A 156 9.80 -16.35 5.41
N ALA A 157 10.81 -17.22 5.45
CA ALA A 157 11.70 -17.40 6.60
C ALA A 157 12.55 -16.15 6.85
N PHE A 158 13.06 -15.52 5.78
CA PHE A 158 13.89 -14.32 5.86
C PHE A 158 13.11 -13.01 6.02
N ALA A 159 11.80 -12.99 5.73
CA ALA A 159 10.98 -11.78 5.85
C ALA A 159 10.92 -11.25 7.30
N ARG A 160 10.86 -12.13 8.30
CA ARG A 160 10.87 -11.75 9.72
C ARG A 160 12.19 -11.12 10.18
N PRO A 161 13.37 -11.73 9.96
CA PRO A 161 14.64 -11.13 10.34
C PRO A 161 14.94 -9.86 9.54
N LEU A 162 14.60 -9.79 8.25
CA LEU A 162 14.77 -8.56 7.46
C LEU A 162 13.97 -7.39 8.05
N ARG A 163 12.72 -7.65 8.46
CA ARG A 163 11.89 -6.64 9.13
C ARG A 163 12.49 -6.18 10.45
N ARG A 164 13.08 -7.08 11.23
CA ARG A 164 13.76 -6.73 12.49
C ARG A 164 15.01 -5.88 12.23
N ALA A 165 15.84 -6.27 11.27
CA ALA A 165 17.05 -5.54 10.90
C ALA A 165 16.73 -4.13 10.37
N HIS A 166 15.68 -3.99 9.56
CA HIS A 166 15.23 -2.70 9.07
C HIS A 166 14.66 -1.82 10.19
N ALA A 167 13.92 -2.39 11.15
CA ALA A 167 13.43 -1.65 12.30
C ALA A 167 14.59 -1.14 13.18
N SER A 168 15.63 -1.95 13.39
CA SER A 168 16.81 -1.50 14.13
C SER A 168 17.57 -0.39 13.42
N ALA A 169 17.73 -0.46 12.09
CA ALA A 169 18.49 0.55 11.34
C ALA A 169 17.84 1.94 11.36
N VAL A 170 16.50 2.01 11.39
CA VAL A 170 15.74 3.27 11.40
C VAL A 170 15.76 3.96 12.78
N HIS A 171 16.01 3.24 13.87
CA HIS A 171 16.09 3.84 15.21
C HIS A 171 17.44 4.52 15.51
N TRP A 172 18.45 4.35 14.65
CA TRP A 172 19.80 4.93 14.82
C TRP A 172 20.08 6.11 13.87
N SER A 173 19.13 6.47 13.01
CA SER A 173 19.18 7.63 12.10
C SER A 173 18.26 8.72 12.57
#